data_AF-A0A961Z638-F1
#
_entry.id   AF-A0A961Z638-F1
#
_cell.length_a   1.000
_cell.length_b   1.000
_cell.length_c   1.000
_cell.angle_alpha   90.00
_cell.angle_beta   90.00
_cell.angle_gamma   90.00
#
_symmetry.space_group_name_H-M   'P 1'
#
loop_
_entity.id
_entity.type
_entity.pdbx_description
1 polymer ?
#
loop_
_entity_poly.entity_id
_entity_poly.type
_entity_poly.pdbx_seq_one_letter_code
_entity_poly.pdbx_strand_id
1 'polypeptide(L)'
;SRPGFKYDGKLILTEQSRPSQIPYRSLLPREIDNLLVPVCLSATHIAWGAVRLEPVFMQTGEAAGFAAALAKKQGVAPAQLDADLLVRTLVEHRQLVSFFNDLKLTDPEPVIPAAQYFATRGFFHSYDAALHEPLTEATAKVWRQGFAELQSGNLDPRDLAARVAKAAADTDSPPTAQSRGEEILRMWKLLSAKRKPSK
;
A
#
# COMPACT_ATOMS: atom_id res chain seq x y z
N SER A 1 20.14 34.69 -1.52
CA SER A 1 21.00 33.51 -1.74
C SER A 1 22.21 33.96 -2.55
N ARG A 2 23.44 33.79 -2.04
CA ARG A 2 24.68 34.03 -2.81
C ARG A 2 25.21 32.66 -3.27
N PRO A 3 25.76 32.54 -4.49
CA PRO A 3 26.44 31.32 -4.91
C PRO A 3 27.52 30.92 -3.90
N GLY A 4 27.53 29.66 -3.45
CA GLY A 4 28.58 29.13 -2.57
C GLY A 4 28.34 29.33 -1.07
N PHE A 5 27.12 29.65 -0.64
CA PHE A 5 26.78 29.71 0.78
C PHE A 5 26.81 28.30 1.42
N LYS A 6 27.18 28.19 2.70
CA LYS A 6 27.38 26.90 3.42
C LYS A 6 26.15 25.97 3.43
N TYR A 7 24.97 26.52 3.16
CA TYR A 7 23.69 25.82 3.09
C TYR A 7 23.03 25.88 1.71
N ASP A 8 23.76 26.32 0.69
CA ASP A 8 23.28 26.26 -0.69
C ASP A 8 23.06 24.78 -1.08
N GLY A 9 21.84 24.43 -1.47
CA GLY A 9 21.42 23.03 -1.71
C GLY A 9 21.17 22.17 -0.47
N LYS A 10 21.32 22.69 0.76
CA LYS A 10 20.97 21.94 1.98
C LYS A 10 19.52 22.15 2.35
N LEU A 11 18.70 21.12 2.11
CA LEU A 11 17.32 21.07 2.58
C LEU A 11 17.28 20.22 3.86
N ILE A 12 17.18 20.89 5.01
CA ILE A 12 17.10 20.23 6.32
C ILE A 12 15.61 19.98 6.58
N LEU A 13 15.21 18.71 6.58
CA LEU A 13 13.90 18.32 7.06
C LEU A 13 13.89 18.49 8.59
N THR A 14 13.04 19.38 9.09
CA THR A 14 12.91 19.63 10.53
C THR A 14 12.18 18.50 11.26
N GLU A 15 11.45 17.67 10.50
CA GLU A 15 10.63 16.57 11.01
C GLU A 15 11.07 15.23 10.43
N GLN A 16 10.92 14.17 11.22
CA GLN A 16 11.17 12.81 10.75
C GLN A 16 10.18 12.44 9.64
N SER A 17 10.72 12.08 8.48
CA SER A 17 9.91 11.57 7.37
C SER A 17 9.33 10.21 7.73
N ARG A 18 8.00 10.11 7.74
CA ARG A 18 7.31 8.83 7.95
C ARG A 18 7.42 7.96 6.68
N PRO A 19 7.45 6.63 6.81
CA PRO A 19 7.45 5.74 5.67
C PRO A 19 6.29 6.03 4.72
N SER A 20 6.55 5.96 3.41
CA SER A 20 5.53 6.17 2.38
C SER A 20 5.64 5.10 1.30
N GLN A 21 4.52 4.88 0.61
CA GLN A 21 4.43 3.92 -0.49
C GLN A 21 4.97 4.54 -1.78
N ILE A 22 5.63 3.73 -2.60
CA ILE A 22 6.07 4.11 -3.94
C ILE A 22 5.01 3.60 -4.94
N PRO A 23 4.32 4.49 -5.68
CA PRO A 23 3.37 4.07 -6.69
C PRO A 23 4.07 3.30 -7.82
N TYR A 24 3.47 2.20 -8.29
CA TYR A 24 4.01 1.42 -9.41
C TYR A 24 4.24 2.27 -10.67
N ARG A 25 3.36 3.26 -10.92
CA ARG A 25 3.51 4.22 -12.03
C ARG A 25 4.82 5.03 -12.00
N SER A 26 5.49 5.14 -10.86
CA SER A 26 6.78 5.82 -10.79
C SER A 26 7.91 5.02 -11.44
N LEU A 27 7.74 3.70 -11.58
CA LEU A 27 8.67 2.80 -12.27
C LEU A 27 8.47 2.76 -13.79
N LEU A 28 7.37 3.35 -14.28
CA LEU A 28 6.96 3.32 -15.68
C LEU A 28 7.32 4.64 -16.37
N PRO A 29 8.10 4.62 -17.47
CA PRO A 29 8.30 5.80 -18.30
C PRO A 29 7.03 6.12 -19.11
N ARG A 30 6.89 7.37 -19.56
CA ARG A 30 5.68 7.82 -20.29
C ARG A 30 5.63 7.39 -21.76
N GLU A 31 6.78 7.17 -22.37
CA GLU A 31 6.89 6.95 -23.83
C GLU A 31 7.17 5.48 -24.19
N ILE A 32 7.49 4.65 -23.22
CA ILE A 32 7.94 3.26 -23.44
C ILE A 32 7.14 2.31 -22.55
N ASP A 33 6.23 1.57 -23.16
CA ASP A 33 5.28 0.73 -22.40
C ASP A 33 5.90 -0.57 -21.87
N ASN A 34 7.05 -0.97 -22.41
CA ASN A 34 7.72 -2.24 -22.12
C ASN A 34 9.05 -2.12 -21.34
N LEU A 35 9.26 -0.99 -20.67
CA LEU A 35 10.45 -0.72 -19.86
C LEU A 35 10.08 -0.47 -18.40
N LEU A 36 10.80 -1.12 -17.49
CA LEU A 36 10.70 -0.88 -16.04
C LEU A 36 11.99 -0.23 -15.56
N VAL A 37 11.86 0.83 -14.77
CA VAL A 37 12.99 1.61 -14.25
C VAL A 37 12.98 1.57 -12.70
N PRO A 38 13.59 0.55 -12.06
CA PRO A 38 13.54 0.38 -10.60
C PRO A 38 14.43 1.35 -9.82
N VAL A 39 15.47 1.89 -10.46
CA VAL A 39 16.45 2.79 -9.81
C VAL A 39 16.18 4.23 -10.19
N CYS A 40 16.33 4.59 -11.47
CA CYS A 40 16.13 5.95 -12.01
C CYS A 40 14.66 6.34 -12.15
N LEU A 41 13.84 5.98 -11.16
CA LEU A 41 12.39 6.17 -11.16
C LEU A 41 12.00 7.65 -11.05
N SER A 42 10.77 7.97 -11.47
CA SER A 42 10.28 9.35 -11.44
C SER A 42 10.04 9.82 -10.00
N ALA A 43 10.83 10.79 -9.53
CA ALA A 43 10.75 11.34 -8.18
C ALA A 43 11.06 12.85 -8.17
N THR A 44 10.52 13.57 -7.19
CA THR A 44 10.96 14.94 -6.90
C THR A 44 12.31 14.90 -6.17
N HIS A 45 13.02 16.03 -6.13
CA HIS A 45 14.28 16.15 -5.37
C HIS A 45 14.13 15.72 -3.90
N ILE A 46 12.98 16.02 -3.29
CA ILE A 46 12.68 15.62 -1.90
C ILE A 46 12.47 14.11 -1.79
N ALA A 47 11.62 13.54 -2.65
CA ALA A 47 11.33 12.11 -2.63
C ALA A 47 12.58 11.27 -2.95
N TRP A 48 13.45 11.77 -3.83
CA TRP A 48 14.71 11.10 -4.17
C TRP A 48 15.63 10.91 -2.96
N GLY A 49 15.59 11.83 -1.99
CA GLY A 49 16.33 11.70 -0.73
C GLY A 49 16.00 10.42 0.05
N ALA A 50 14.73 9.98 0.02
CA ALA A 50 14.27 8.75 0.66
C ALA A 50 14.36 7.52 -0.27
N VAL A 51 14.11 7.70 -1.56
CA VAL A 51 14.10 6.59 -2.54
C VAL A 51 15.48 6.01 -2.79
N ARG A 52 16.54 6.83 -2.68
CA ARG A 52 17.92 6.42 -3.04
C ARG A 52 18.62 5.51 -2.02
N LEU A 53 17.88 4.97 -1.05
CA LEU A 53 18.41 4.05 -0.05
C LEU A 53 18.44 2.64 -0.62
N GLU A 54 19.51 1.90 -0.37
CA GLU A 54 19.69 0.51 -0.77
C GLU A 54 18.48 -0.39 -0.45
N PRO A 55 17.87 -0.36 0.76
CA PRO A 55 16.68 -1.16 1.04
C PRO A 55 15.49 -0.82 0.14
N VAL A 56 15.37 0.44 -0.31
CA VAL A 56 14.30 0.85 -1.21
C VAL A 56 14.57 0.36 -2.64
N PHE A 57 15.82 0.43 -3.11
CA PHE A 57 16.20 -0.14 -4.41
C PHE A 57 16.00 -1.65 -4.48
N MET A 58 16.25 -2.37 -3.38
CA MET A 58 15.94 -3.80 -3.31
C MET A 58 14.43 -4.05 -3.48
N GLN A 59 13.59 -3.28 -2.79
CA GLN A 59 12.13 -3.42 -2.89
C GLN A 59 11.60 -3.06 -4.27
N THR A 60 12.05 -1.95 -4.87
CA THR A 60 11.62 -1.56 -6.22
C THR A 60 12.14 -2.53 -7.28
N GLY A 61 13.34 -3.08 -7.11
CA GLY A 61 13.90 -4.13 -7.95
C GLY A 61 13.07 -5.42 -7.91
N GLU A 62 12.69 -5.87 -6.71
CA GLU A 62 11.81 -7.03 -6.52
C GLU A 62 10.43 -6.79 -7.14
N ALA A 63 9.82 -5.63 -6.89
CA ALA A 63 8.54 -5.26 -7.47
C ALA A 63 8.58 -5.20 -9.01
N ALA A 64 9.67 -4.67 -9.58
CA ALA A 64 9.87 -4.68 -11.04
C ALA A 64 10.05 -6.10 -11.59
N GLY A 65 10.73 -6.99 -10.87
CA GLY A 65 10.87 -8.40 -11.24
C GLY A 65 9.53 -9.13 -11.29
N PHE A 66 8.70 -8.98 -10.26
CA PHE A 66 7.35 -9.53 -10.24
C PHE A 66 6.47 -8.92 -11.34
N ALA A 67 6.54 -7.62 -11.55
CA ALA A 67 5.80 -6.94 -12.61
C ALA A 67 6.17 -7.48 -14.00
N ALA A 68 7.46 -7.66 -14.29
CA ALA A 68 7.92 -8.23 -15.54
C ALA A 68 7.43 -9.67 -15.73
N ALA A 69 7.47 -10.50 -14.68
CA ALA A 69 7.00 -11.88 -14.73
C ALA A 69 5.48 -11.97 -14.97
N LEU A 70 4.70 -11.14 -14.28
CA LEU A 70 3.24 -11.07 -14.43
C LEU A 70 2.84 -10.54 -15.82
N ALA A 71 3.50 -9.48 -16.29
CA ALA A 71 3.27 -8.91 -17.61
C ALA A 71 3.53 -9.95 -18.72
N LYS A 72 4.66 -10.66 -18.63
CA LYS A 72 4.97 -11.78 -19.55
C LYS A 72 3.93 -12.89 -19.50
N LYS A 73 3.47 -13.27 -18.30
CA LYS A 73 2.45 -14.32 -18.12
C LYS A 73 1.09 -13.94 -18.73
N GLN A 74 0.72 -12.67 -18.72
CA GLN A 74 -0.52 -12.17 -19.29
C GLN A 74 -0.40 -11.75 -20.76
N GLY A 75 0.81 -11.71 -21.32
CA GLY A 75 1.03 -11.23 -22.68
C GLY A 75 0.76 -9.73 -22.83
N VAL A 76 0.92 -8.95 -21.76
CA VAL A 76 0.71 -7.48 -21.75
C VAL A 76 2.03 -6.76 -21.51
N ALA A 77 2.12 -5.49 -21.90
CA ALA A 77 3.26 -4.67 -21.54
C ALA A 77 3.23 -4.30 -20.04
N PRO A 78 4.38 -4.14 -19.36
CA PRO A 78 4.46 -3.63 -17.98
C PRO A 78 3.61 -2.39 -17.69
N ALA A 79 3.47 -1.45 -18.64
CA ALA A 79 2.63 -0.27 -18.49
C ALA A 79 1.11 -0.56 -18.48
N GLN A 80 0.70 -1.70 -19.05
CA GLN A 80 -0.70 -2.16 -19.10
C GLN A 80 -1.03 -3.13 -17.96
N LEU A 81 -0.04 -3.50 -17.14
CA LEU A 81 -0.24 -4.43 -16.03
C LEU A 81 -1.17 -3.83 -14.98
N ASP A 82 -2.14 -4.62 -14.53
CA ASP A 82 -2.99 -4.27 -13.39
C ASP A 82 -2.15 -4.10 -12.12
N ALA A 83 -2.03 -2.86 -11.64
CA ALA A 83 -1.30 -2.55 -10.42
C ALA A 83 -1.90 -3.23 -9.18
N ASP A 84 -3.21 -3.49 -9.15
CA ASP A 84 -3.86 -4.23 -8.06
C ASP A 84 -3.35 -5.67 -7.99
N LEU A 85 -3.22 -6.32 -9.15
CA LEU A 85 -2.65 -7.66 -9.25
C LEU A 85 -1.20 -7.70 -8.76
N LEU A 86 -0.39 -6.70 -9.14
CA LEU A 86 0.99 -6.61 -8.65
C LEU A 86 1.01 -6.51 -7.13
N VAL A 87 0.31 -5.54 -6.53
CA VAL A 87 0.29 -5.35 -5.07
C VAL A 87 -0.15 -6.62 -4.35
N ARG A 88 -1.20 -7.31 -4.83
CA ARG A 88 -1.64 -8.60 -4.26
C ARG A 88 -0.53 -9.66 -4.31
N THR A 89 0.15 -9.76 -5.44
CA THR A 89 1.26 -10.71 -5.62
C THR A 89 2.40 -10.40 -4.63
N LEU A 90 2.77 -9.12 -4.48
CA LEU A 90 3.85 -8.71 -3.55
C LEU A 90 3.50 -9.06 -2.09
N VAL A 91 2.28 -8.77 -1.65
CA VAL A 91 1.88 -9.07 -0.25
C VAL A 91 1.76 -10.58 0.00
N GLU A 92 1.32 -11.36 -0.99
CA GLU A 92 1.27 -12.82 -0.90
C GLU A 92 2.67 -13.44 -0.79
N HIS A 93 3.65 -12.83 -1.48
CA HIS A 93 5.06 -13.17 -1.37
C HIS A 93 5.77 -12.55 -0.15
N ARG A 94 5.01 -11.99 0.81
CA ARG A 94 5.51 -11.41 2.07
C ARG A 94 6.45 -10.22 1.88
N GLN A 95 6.34 -9.51 0.76
CA GLN A 95 7.04 -8.24 0.57
C GLN A 95 6.35 -7.12 1.35
N LEU A 96 7.14 -6.24 1.96
CA LEU A 96 6.63 -5.07 2.66
C LEU A 96 6.11 -4.02 1.66
N VAL A 97 4.80 -3.78 1.67
CA VAL A 97 4.19 -2.73 0.83
C VAL A 97 3.79 -1.53 1.68
N SER A 98 3.34 -1.76 2.91
CA SER A 98 2.89 -0.75 3.85
C SER A 98 3.58 -0.92 5.20
N PHE A 99 3.96 0.19 5.82
CA PHE A 99 4.58 0.19 7.13
C PHE A 99 3.54 0.15 8.24
N PHE A 100 3.79 -0.68 9.26
CA PHE A 100 3.05 -0.73 10.51
C PHE A 100 4.04 -0.89 11.67
N ASN A 101 3.76 -0.31 12.85
CA ASN A 101 4.61 -0.45 14.03
C ASN A 101 4.44 -1.81 14.72
N ASP A 102 3.26 -2.41 14.59
CA ASP A 102 2.80 -3.56 15.36
C ASP A 102 2.76 -4.87 14.54
N LEU A 103 3.08 -4.83 13.24
CA LEU A 103 3.10 -6.02 12.38
C LEU A 103 4.51 -6.40 11.96
N LYS A 104 4.84 -7.69 12.09
CA LYS A 104 6.08 -8.26 11.55
C LYS A 104 5.75 -9.19 10.39
N LEU A 105 6.41 -9.00 9.25
CA LEU A 105 6.17 -9.83 8.06
C LEU A 105 6.56 -11.29 8.23
N THR A 106 7.52 -11.55 9.13
CA THR A 106 7.99 -12.89 9.49
C THR A 106 6.94 -13.72 10.22
N ASP A 107 5.92 -13.08 10.79
CA ASP A 107 4.90 -13.78 11.56
C ASP A 107 4.04 -14.62 10.60
N PRO A 108 3.72 -15.87 10.97
CA PRO A 108 3.06 -16.81 10.07
C PRO A 108 1.58 -16.47 9.83
N GLU A 109 1.04 -15.44 10.47
CA GLU A 109 -0.39 -15.15 10.43
C GLU A 109 -0.88 -14.84 9.01
N PRO A 110 -2.03 -15.40 8.60
CA PRO A 110 -2.59 -15.18 7.26
C PRO A 110 -3.21 -13.79 7.09
N VAL A 111 -3.44 -13.06 8.18
CA VAL A 111 -3.99 -11.69 8.16
C VAL A 111 -2.96 -10.66 7.70
N ILE A 112 -1.66 -10.96 7.78
CA ILE A 112 -0.60 -9.99 7.48
C ILE A 112 -0.62 -9.54 6.01
N PRO A 113 -0.65 -10.44 5.00
CA PRO A 113 -0.81 -10.03 3.61
C PRO A 113 -2.08 -9.19 3.37
N ALA A 114 -3.18 -9.55 4.04
CA ALA A 114 -4.44 -8.82 3.93
C ALA A 114 -4.30 -7.40 4.49
N ALA A 115 -3.75 -7.24 5.70
CA ALA A 115 -3.52 -5.94 6.31
C ALA A 115 -2.64 -5.05 5.42
N GLN A 116 -1.56 -5.62 4.87
CA GLN A 116 -0.64 -4.94 3.95
C GLN A 116 -1.37 -4.43 2.68
N TYR A 117 -2.27 -5.24 2.11
CA TYR A 117 -3.08 -4.84 0.96
C TYR A 117 -4.08 -3.75 1.31
N PHE A 118 -4.89 -3.92 2.35
CA PHE A 118 -5.93 -2.95 2.73
C PHE A 118 -5.35 -1.62 3.22
N ALA A 119 -4.11 -1.62 3.71
CA ALA A 119 -3.34 -0.40 3.99
C ALA A 119 -3.14 0.46 2.73
N THR A 120 -2.85 -0.16 1.58
CA THR A 120 -2.77 0.57 0.28
C THR A 120 -4.11 1.09 -0.22
N ARG A 121 -5.22 0.71 0.44
CA ARG A 121 -6.59 1.10 0.07
C ARG A 121 -7.22 2.05 1.07
N GLY A 122 -6.50 2.51 2.10
CA GLY A 122 -7.00 3.53 3.04
C GLY A 122 -7.89 2.99 4.16
N PHE A 123 -7.85 1.69 4.45
CA PHE A 123 -8.64 1.09 5.52
C PHE A 123 -8.07 1.38 6.93
N PHE A 124 -6.84 1.87 7.02
CA PHE A 124 -6.18 2.20 8.28
C PHE A 124 -5.93 3.70 8.35
N HIS A 125 -6.16 4.28 9.53
CA HIS A 125 -5.94 5.70 9.80
C HIS A 125 -4.63 5.99 10.56
N SER A 126 -3.93 4.95 11.00
CA SER A 126 -2.69 5.04 11.78
C SER A 126 -1.69 3.96 11.35
N TYR A 127 -0.45 4.07 11.83
CA TYR A 127 0.58 3.06 11.63
C TYR A 127 0.47 1.88 12.60
N ASP A 128 -0.54 1.89 13.47
CA ASP A 128 -0.88 0.76 14.33
C ASP A 128 -2.10 0.06 13.72
N ALA A 129 -1.90 -1.17 13.23
CA ALA A 129 -2.98 -1.95 12.63
C ALA A 129 -4.00 -2.39 13.69
N ALA A 130 -3.51 -2.70 14.90
CA ALA A 130 -4.25 -3.18 16.06
C ALA A 130 -5.14 -4.37 15.72
N LEU A 131 -4.59 -5.37 15.03
CA LEU A 131 -5.38 -6.46 14.43
C LEU A 131 -6.16 -7.30 15.44
N HIS A 132 -5.69 -7.40 16.68
CA HIS A 132 -6.36 -8.17 17.74
C HIS A 132 -7.36 -7.34 18.55
N GLU A 133 -7.41 -6.02 18.36
CA GLU A 133 -8.37 -5.16 19.04
C GLU A 133 -9.77 -5.28 18.41
N PRO A 134 -10.84 -5.07 19.20
CA PRO A 134 -12.19 -5.06 18.68
C PRO A 134 -12.39 -3.89 17.71
N LEU A 135 -13.19 -4.13 16.67
CA LEU A 135 -13.59 -3.11 15.71
C LEU A 135 -14.76 -2.28 16.27
N THR A 136 -14.74 -0.96 16.19
CA THR A 136 -15.91 -0.14 16.58
C THR A 136 -17.00 -0.21 15.51
N GLU A 137 -18.28 -0.13 15.89
CA GLU A 137 -19.39 -0.20 14.92
C GLU A 137 -19.31 0.89 13.84
N ALA A 138 -18.89 2.11 14.21
CA ALA A 138 -18.65 3.19 13.25
C ALA A 138 -17.58 2.83 12.21
N THR A 139 -16.43 2.31 12.66
CA THR A 139 -15.35 1.91 11.74
C THR A 139 -15.79 0.73 10.87
N ALA A 140 -16.50 -0.24 11.43
CA ALA A 140 -17.05 -1.38 10.70
C ALA A 140 -18.02 -0.96 9.59
N LYS A 141 -18.84 0.07 9.82
CA LYS A 141 -19.72 0.63 8.79
C LYS A 141 -18.92 1.25 7.64
N VAL A 142 -17.89 2.04 7.95
CA VAL A 142 -17.03 2.68 6.95
C VAL A 142 -16.24 1.64 6.16
N TRP A 143 -15.69 0.62 6.81
CA TRP A 143 -14.97 -0.47 6.14
C TRP A 143 -15.87 -1.25 5.18
N ARG A 144 -17.10 -1.58 5.58
CA ARG A 144 -18.06 -2.25 4.69
C ARG A 144 -18.41 -1.40 3.46
N GLN A 145 -18.59 -0.09 3.63
CA GLN A 145 -18.83 0.84 2.52
C GLN A 145 -17.61 0.91 1.59
N GLY A 146 -16.41 1.13 2.15
CA GLY A 146 -15.16 1.16 1.39
C GLY A 146 -14.87 -0.16 0.67
N PHE A 147 -15.25 -1.29 1.25
CA PHE A 147 -15.12 -2.60 0.60
C PHE A 147 -16.07 -2.76 -0.60
N ALA A 148 -17.30 -2.27 -0.49
CA ALA A 148 -18.22 -2.26 -1.63
C ALA A 148 -17.71 -1.35 -2.76
N GLU A 149 -17.19 -0.17 -2.43
CA GLU A 149 -16.55 0.76 -3.38
C GLU A 149 -15.31 0.16 -4.04
N LEU A 150 -14.50 -0.59 -3.26
CA LEU A 150 -13.34 -1.33 -3.77
C LEU A 150 -13.76 -2.37 -4.80
N GLN A 151 -14.84 -3.10 -4.52
CA GLN A 151 -15.36 -4.13 -5.42
C GLN A 151 -15.97 -3.55 -6.70
N SER A 152 -16.49 -2.32 -6.66
CA SER A 152 -17.01 -1.63 -7.84
C SER A 152 -15.94 -0.85 -8.62
N GLY A 153 -14.71 -0.77 -8.11
CA GLY A 153 -13.60 -0.05 -8.75
C GLY A 153 -13.66 1.49 -8.59
N ASN A 154 -14.52 2.01 -7.72
CA ASN A 154 -14.74 3.46 -7.53
C ASN A 154 -14.07 4.00 -6.26
N LEU A 155 -13.26 3.18 -5.58
CA LEU A 155 -12.64 3.56 -4.33
C LEU A 155 -11.55 4.62 -4.54
N ASP A 156 -11.67 5.75 -3.85
CA ASP A 156 -10.54 6.65 -3.56
C ASP A 156 -9.96 6.30 -2.17
N PRO A 157 -8.73 5.74 -2.10
CA PRO A 157 -8.09 5.41 -0.84
C PRO A 157 -7.94 6.60 0.12
N ARG A 158 -7.80 7.82 -0.40
CA ARG A 158 -7.58 9.01 0.42
C ARG A 158 -8.86 9.43 1.14
N ASP A 159 -9.97 9.41 0.42
CA ASP A 159 -11.29 9.69 1.00
C ASP A 159 -11.66 8.63 2.05
N LEU A 160 -11.44 7.35 1.74
CA LEU A 160 -11.68 6.29 2.71
C LEU A 160 -10.84 6.47 3.98
N ALA A 161 -9.54 6.77 3.85
CA ALA A 161 -8.68 7.00 5.00
C ALA A 161 -9.18 8.16 5.89
N ALA A 162 -9.68 9.24 5.29
CA ALA A 162 -10.28 10.36 6.03
C ALA A 162 -11.58 9.95 6.75
N ARG A 163 -12.44 9.16 6.10
CA ARG A 163 -13.66 8.62 6.72
C ARG A 163 -13.35 7.67 7.87
N VAL A 164 -12.36 6.79 7.71
CA VAL A 164 -11.90 5.87 8.76
C VAL A 164 -11.34 6.66 9.94
N ALA A 165 -10.50 7.68 9.70
CA ALA A 165 -9.97 8.53 10.76
C ALA A 165 -11.09 9.23 11.56
N LYS A 166 -12.12 9.74 10.87
CA LYS A 166 -13.28 10.35 11.52
C LYS A 166 -14.09 9.34 12.34
N ALA A 167 -14.28 8.13 11.83
CA ALA A 167 -14.99 7.06 12.54
C ALA A 167 -14.20 6.51 13.74
N ALA A 168 -12.87 6.48 13.65
CA ALA A 168 -12.00 6.04 14.74
C ALA A 168 -11.90 7.08 15.87
N ALA A 169 -12.12 8.36 15.57
CA ALA A 169 -12.18 9.42 16.58
C ALA A 169 -13.47 9.43 17.40
N ASP A 170 -14.49 8.68 16.98
CA ASP A 170 -15.76 8.55 17.70
C ASP A 170 -15.61 7.55 18.86
N THR A 171 -15.43 8.09 20.08
CA THR A 171 -15.25 7.29 21.31
C THR A 171 -16.55 6.71 21.86
N ASP A 172 -17.71 7.17 21.38
CA ASP A 172 -19.02 6.75 21.90
C ASP A 172 -19.53 5.49 21.20
N SER A 173 -18.89 5.09 20.11
CA SER A 173 -19.25 3.89 19.33
C SER A 173 -18.90 2.59 20.07
N PRO A 174 -19.85 1.66 20.25
CA PRO A 174 -19.59 0.41 20.96
C PRO A 174 -18.63 -0.51 20.20
N PRO A 175 -17.86 -1.36 20.90
CA PRO A 175 -17.02 -2.37 20.28
C PRO A 175 -17.88 -3.51 19.70
N THR A 176 -17.50 -3.99 18.53
CA THR A 176 -18.08 -5.17 17.89
C THR A 176 -17.47 -6.44 18.47
N ALA A 177 -18.18 -7.57 18.36
CA ALA A 177 -17.67 -8.87 18.77
C ALA A 177 -16.48 -9.40 17.94
N GLN A 178 -16.22 -8.83 16.76
CA GLN A 178 -15.15 -9.24 15.85
C GLN A 178 -13.92 -8.35 16.01
N SER A 179 -12.73 -8.94 15.90
CA SER A 179 -11.48 -8.18 15.86
C SER A 179 -11.28 -7.51 14.49
N ARG A 180 -10.46 -6.47 14.45
CA ARG A 180 -10.07 -5.80 13.19
C ARG A 180 -9.48 -6.79 12.19
N GLY A 181 -8.62 -7.68 12.66
CA GLY A 181 -7.95 -8.70 11.85
C GLY A 181 -8.91 -9.74 11.27
N GLU A 182 -9.93 -10.15 12.02
CA GLU A 182 -10.94 -11.09 11.54
C GLU A 182 -11.75 -10.52 10.37
N GLU A 183 -12.20 -9.27 10.48
CA GLU A 183 -12.98 -8.63 9.41
C GLU A 183 -12.11 -8.37 8.17
N ILE A 184 -10.86 -7.93 8.34
CA ILE A 184 -9.89 -7.80 7.24
C ILE A 184 -9.66 -9.14 6.54
N LEU A 185 -9.45 -10.21 7.30
CA LEU A 185 -9.20 -11.53 6.75
C LEU A 185 -10.43 -12.06 6.01
N ARG A 186 -11.64 -11.77 6.53
CA ARG A 186 -12.89 -12.08 5.85
C ARG A 186 -13.01 -11.34 4.52
N MET A 187 -12.78 -10.03 4.49
CA MET A 187 -12.78 -9.22 3.26
C MET A 187 -11.74 -9.72 2.25
N TRP A 188 -10.54 -10.08 2.70
CA TRP A 188 -9.49 -10.65 1.85
C TRP A 188 -9.92 -11.94 1.17
N LYS A 189 -10.47 -12.89 1.92
CA LYS A 189 -10.97 -14.16 1.38
C LYS A 189 -12.05 -13.95 0.31
N LEU A 190 -12.93 -12.96 0.51
CA LEU A 190 -13.96 -12.60 -0.47
C LEU A 190 -13.34 -12.03 -1.78
N LEU A 191 -12.25 -11.26 -1.69
CA LEU A 191 -11.53 -10.77 -2.87
C LEU A 191 -10.78 -11.86 -3.62
N SER A 192 -10.16 -12.80 -2.90
CA SER A 192 -9.40 -13.91 -3.52
C SER A 192 -10.32 -14.95 -4.16
N ALA A 193 -11.48 -15.23 -3.57
CA ALA A 193 -12.45 -16.20 -4.11
C ALA A 193 -12.99 -15.81 -5.50
N LYS A 194 -13.16 -14.50 -5.76
CA LYS A 194 -13.75 -13.99 -7.00
C LYS A 194 -12.83 -14.10 -8.23
N ARG A 195 -11.52 -14.34 -8.03
CA ARG A 195 -10.51 -14.21 -9.10
C ARG A 195 -9.81 -15.53 -9.49
N LYS A 196 -10.21 -16.68 -8.94
CA LYS A 196 -9.70 -18.00 -9.39
C LYS A 196 -10.01 -18.12 -10.89
N PRO A 197 -9.01 -18.13 -11.79
CA PRO A 197 -9.29 -18.32 -13.20
C PRO A 197 -9.86 -19.72 -13.38
N SER A 198 -10.89 -19.85 -14.21
CA SER A 198 -11.13 -21.13 -14.88
C SER A 198 -9.81 -21.55 -15.50
N LYS A 199 -9.39 -22.78 -15.21
CA LYS A 199 -8.22 -23.40 -15.86
C LYS A 199 -8.34 -23.34 -17.37
#